data_AF-A0A8H6YWU1-F1
#
_entry.id   AF-A0A8H6YWU1-F1
#
_cell.length_a   1.000
_cell.length_b   1.000
_cell.length_c   1.000
_cell.angle_alpha   90.00
_cell.angle_beta   90.00
_cell.angle_gamma   90.00
#
_symmetry.space_group_name_H-M   'P 1'
#
loop_
_entity.id
_entity.type
_entity.pdbx_description
1 polymer ?
#
loop_
_entity_poly.entity_id
_entity_poly.type
_entity_poly.pdbx_seq_one_letter_code
_entity_poly.pdbx_strand_id
1 'polypeptide(L)'
;MFFFLACLSSLVLPAACQLEFSTEDGFHPDSLTMGTFAVLCIFAVCYSVLFLWSFVPIISGRGHRLPYLVLLPTVVFAAWSNATYGASIVLENIPALNANDIFLTELPVLLLPSLAFVSNLLYYWSFVLQFVVVILLLRNREAALRATPAGRDASGPVGTASMVRNAVHVALALLAFTFGTASAGLEMATSVKYDNPDTYSTIFGLDGTGEADYLHRLHVQSQLFWTHNSFIVLTGIDVVATTVVVWRGWRKAGLTDTITSRLLTVLAPLYSLFCILVMAFTIVFSPSGPAGSDRATLNTIESSNLADNILVTGSSIAILFFILAISVRRVWWDADAYGGSGMAASVKQQEYWAQQPPYTYAAAPPSQPGYYNVQQPGTPYAQPGTLYAQPAPEMQAQQGHYTPQHEYTTAQV
;
A
#
# COMPACT_ATOMS: atom_id res chain seq x y z
N MET A 1 3.08 5.38 21.70
CA MET A 1 4.45 5.55 22.22
C MET A 1 5.50 5.07 21.21
N PHE A 2 5.50 3.81 20.79
CA PHE A 2 6.45 3.25 19.81
C PHE A 2 6.57 4.08 18.51
N PHE A 3 5.45 4.37 17.83
CA PHE A 3 5.43 5.17 16.60
C PHE A 3 5.92 6.61 16.77
N PHE A 4 5.76 7.19 17.96
CA PHE A 4 6.21 8.55 18.24
C PHE A 4 7.72 8.60 18.49
N LEU A 5 8.25 7.64 19.25
CA LEU A 5 9.70 7.45 19.42
C LEU A 5 10.37 7.16 18.07
N ALA A 6 9.71 6.34 17.25
CA ALA A 6 10.13 6.10 15.88
C ALA A 6 10.20 7.39 15.07
N CYS A 7 9.13 8.19 15.02
CA CYS A 7 9.17 9.42 14.23
C CYS A 7 10.19 10.46 14.74
N LEU A 8 10.47 10.48 16.05
CA LEU A 8 11.54 11.32 16.60
C LEU A 8 12.92 10.79 16.26
N SER A 9 13.13 9.46 16.31
CA SER A 9 14.42 8.86 15.95
C SER A 9 14.77 9.13 14.49
N SER A 10 13.80 9.20 13.59
CA SER A 10 14.04 9.59 12.18
C SER A 10 14.61 11.01 12.01
N LEU A 11 14.32 11.94 12.93
CA LEU A 11 14.88 13.30 12.86
C LEU A 11 16.28 13.38 13.47
N VAL A 12 16.56 12.52 14.43
CA VAL A 12 17.83 12.51 15.17
C VAL A 12 18.88 11.65 14.47
N LEU A 13 18.49 10.60 13.75
CA LEU A 13 19.41 9.63 13.16
C LEU A 13 20.44 10.27 12.22
N PRO A 14 20.08 11.15 11.27
CA PRO A 14 21.09 11.77 10.40
C PRO A 14 22.03 12.72 11.17
N ALA A 15 21.49 13.44 12.16
CA ALA A 15 22.28 14.36 12.99
C ALA A 15 23.23 13.62 13.94
N ALA A 16 22.79 12.47 14.47
CA ALA A 16 23.61 11.60 15.31
C ALA A 16 24.80 11.05 14.52
N CYS A 17 24.60 10.62 13.26
CA CYS A 17 25.68 10.19 12.39
C CYS A 17 26.71 11.29 12.07
N GLN A 18 26.35 12.58 12.16
CA GLN A 18 27.30 13.68 11.95
C GLN A 18 28.08 14.06 13.22
N LEU A 19 27.43 13.99 14.39
CA LEU A 19 28.03 14.40 15.67
C LEU A 19 29.21 13.51 16.10
N GLU A 20 29.23 12.26 15.65
CA GLU A 20 30.28 11.30 15.98
C GLU A 20 31.61 11.57 15.25
N PHE A 21 31.60 12.37 14.17
CA PHE A 21 32.76 12.55 13.27
C PHE A 21 33.19 14.01 13.07
N SER A 22 33.00 14.89 14.06
CA SER A 22 33.24 16.35 13.93
C SER A 22 34.71 16.81 13.91
N THR A 23 35.67 15.94 13.60
CA THR A 23 37.10 16.28 13.40
C THR A 23 37.42 16.47 11.91
N GLU A 24 38.68 16.75 11.54
CA GLU A 24 39.12 17.02 10.15
C GLU A 24 38.73 15.95 9.09
N ASP A 25 38.15 14.81 9.50
CA ASP A 25 37.65 13.70 8.67
C ASP A 25 36.10 13.65 8.55
N GLY A 26 35.43 14.80 8.67
CA GLY A 26 33.97 14.89 8.74
C GLY A 26 33.21 14.60 7.43
N PHE A 27 31.89 14.79 7.47
CA PHE A 27 30.99 14.61 6.32
C PHE A 27 31.33 15.62 5.19
N HIS A 28 31.82 15.12 4.06
CA HIS A 28 32.26 15.93 2.91
C HIS A 28 31.56 15.50 1.60
N PRO A 29 30.23 15.62 1.50
CA PRO A 29 29.49 15.26 0.30
C PRO A 29 29.78 16.24 -0.85
N ASP A 30 29.58 15.79 -2.08
CA ASP A 30 29.47 16.69 -3.21
C ASP A 30 28.17 17.52 -3.14
N SER A 31 28.03 18.50 -4.05
CA SER A 31 26.89 19.42 -4.00
C SER A 31 25.54 18.72 -4.24
N LEU A 32 25.52 17.66 -5.05
CA LEU A 32 24.29 16.97 -5.40
C LEU A 32 23.85 15.99 -4.31
N THR A 33 24.80 15.29 -3.68
CA THR A 33 24.53 14.46 -2.49
C THR A 33 24.04 15.32 -1.34
N MET A 34 24.64 16.49 -1.11
CA MET A 34 24.16 17.44 -0.10
C MET A 34 22.73 17.93 -0.39
N GLY A 35 22.40 18.17 -1.66
CA GLY A 35 21.05 18.50 -2.10
C GLY A 35 20.04 17.38 -1.81
N THR A 36 20.39 16.13 -2.14
CA THR A 36 19.57 14.94 -1.86
C THR A 36 19.35 14.78 -0.36
N PHE A 37 20.41 14.87 0.44
CA PHE A 37 20.35 14.82 1.90
C PHE A 37 19.39 15.86 2.49
N ALA A 38 19.50 17.12 2.04
CA ALA A 38 18.63 18.20 2.50
C ALA A 38 17.15 17.92 2.18
N VAL A 39 16.86 17.41 0.97
CA VAL A 39 15.51 17.02 0.55
C VAL A 39 14.95 15.91 1.44
N LEU A 40 15.73 14.87 1.73
CA LEU A 40 15.31 13.78 2.61
C LEU A 40 15.01 14.27 4.04
N CYS A 41 15.82 15.19 4.56
CA CYS A 41 15.57 15.81 5.87
C CYS A 41 14.25 16.60 5.87
N ILE A 42 14.00 17.40 4.83
CA ILE A 42 12.74 18.15 4.68
C ILE A 42 11.55 17.16 4.64
N PHE A 43 11.67 16.08 3.88
CA PHE A 43 10.62 15.06 3.80
C PHE A 43 10.40 14.32 5.12
N ALA A 44 11.45 13.98 5.86
CA ALA A 44 11.34 13.39 7.19
C ALA A 44 10.58 14.31 8.17
N VAL A 45 10.84 15.62 8.12
CA VAL A 45 10.07 16.62 8.89
C VAL A 45 8.61 16.67 8.44
N CYS A 46 8.35 16.71 7.13
CA CYS A 46 7.00 16.69 6.58
C CYS A 46 6.22 15.45 7.04
N TYR A 47 6.80 14.25 6.93
CA TYR A 47 6.16 13.03 7.41
C TYR A 47 5.95 13.03 8.93
N SER A 48 6.85 13.65 9.69
CA SER A 48 6.65 13.82 11.14
C SER A 48 5.44 14.69 11.46
N VAL A 49 5.24 15.77 10.72
CA VAL A 49 4.03 16.61 10.84
C VAL A 49 2.78 15.83 10.43
N LEU A 50 2.83 15.10 9.31
CA LEU A 50 1.72 14.25 8.86
C LEU A 50 1.40 13.14 9.87
N PHE A 51 2.41 12.59 10.54
CA PHE A 51 2.26 11.56 11.57
C PHE A 51 1.49 12.11 12.76
N LEU A 52 1.89 13.26 13.30
CA LEU A 52 1.16 13.93 14.38
C LEU A 52 -0.27 14.25 13.95
N TRP A 53 -0.45 14.71 12.71
CA TRP A 53 -1.76 15.02 12.17
C TRP A 53 -2.64 13.78 11.99
N SER A 54 -2.07 12.60 11.72
CA SER A 54 -2.83 11.35 11.53
C SER A 54 -3.63 10.92 12.77
N PHE A 55 -3.27 11.38 13.98
CA PHE A 55 -4.07 11.15 15.18
C PHE A 55 -5.40 11.91 15.18
N VAL A 56 -5.46 13.08 14.54
CA VAL A 56 -6.68 13.90 14.48
C VAL A 56 -7.85 13.11 13.87
N PRO A 57 -7.77 12.52 12.67
CA PRO A 57 -8.87 11.72 12.13
C PRO A 57 -9.13 10.41 12.87
N ILE A 58 -8.11 9.80 13.49
CA ILE A 58 -8.30 8.57 14.28
C ILE A 58 -9.17 8.85 15.52
N ILE A 59 -8.87 9.92 16.25
CA ILE A 59 -9.60 10.33 17.45
C ILE A 59 -10.97 10.89 17.06
N SER A 60 -11.02 11.69 15.99
CA SER A 60 -12.21 12.43 15.60
C SER A 60 -13.20 11.65 14.74
N GLY A 61 -12.77 10.60 14.03
CA GLY A 61 -13.59 9.82 13.12
C GLY A 61 -14.52 8.88 13.88
N ARG A 62 -15.84 8.99 13.67
CA ARG A 62 -16.81 7.94 14.02
C ARG A 62 -17.11 7.13 12.74
N GLY A 63 -17.04 5.80 12.80
CA GLY A 63 -17.44 4.91 11.68
C GLY A 63 -16.45 4.70 10.52
N HIS A 64 -15.48 5.59 10.27
CA HIS A 64 -14.56 5.49 9.13
C HIS A 64 -13.07 5.41 9.51
N ARG A 65 -12.75 4.76 10.63
CA ARG A 65 -11.37 4.75 11.18
C ARG A 65 -10.38 3.90 10.40
N LEU A 66 -10.85 2.85 9.70
CA LEU A 66 -9.96 1.83 9.12
C LEU A 66 -8.91 2.40 8.15
N PRO A 67 -9.25 3.24 7.15
CA PRO A 67 -8.23 3.81 6.26
C PRO A 67 -7.20 4.64 7.02
N TYR A 68 -7.62 5.35 8.08
CA TYR A 68 -6.73 6.18 8.89
C TYR A 68 -5.85 5.36 9.85
N LEU A 69 -6.31 4.17 10.26
CA LEU A 69 -5.48 3.23 11.01
C LEU A 69 -4.36 2.65 10.13
N VAL A 70 -4.61 2.44 8.84
CA VAL A 70 -3.57 2.01 7.87
C VAL A 70 -2.67 3.18 7.46
N LEU A 71 -3.20 4.39 7.40
CA LEU A 71 -2.43 5.60 7.09
C LEU A 71 -1.30 5.88 8.09
N LEU A 72 -1.49 5.55 9.36
CA LEU A 72 -0.49 5.77 10.40
C LEU A 72 0.82 5.00 10.14
N PRO A 73 0.82 3.66 9.95
CA PRO A 73 2.04 2.95 9.58
C PRO A 73 2.56 3.36 8.20
N THR A 74 1.71 3.78 7.24
CA THR A 74 2.18 4.35 5.96
C THR A 74 3.12 5.53 6.18
N VAL A 75 2.68 6.50 6.98
CA VAL A 75 3.44 7.73 7.25
C VAL A 75 4.70 7.43 8.05
N VAL A 76 4.63 6.52 9.03
CA VAL A 76 5.80 6.13 9.83
C VAL A 76 6.85 5.44 8.95
N PHE A 77 6.45 4.50 8.11
CA PHE A 77 7.39 3.79 7.24
C PHE A 77 8.05 4.74 6.24
N ALA A 78 7.28 5.68 5.68
CA ALA A 78 7.86 6.72 4.82
C ALA A 78 8.84 7.63 5.58
N ALA A 79 8.52 8.07 6.80
CA ALA A 79 9.42 8.87 7.64
C ALA A 79 10.73 8.13 7.95
N TRP A 80 10.62 6.86 8.35
CA TRP A 80 11.76 6.02 8.69
C TRP A 80 12.64 5.73 7.49
N SER A 81 12.04 5.36 6.36
CA SER A 81 12.77 5.13 5.12
C SER A 81 13.65 6.32 4.74
N ASN A 82 13.07 7.53 4.71
CA ASN A 82 13.82 8.76 4.40
C ASN A 82 14.96 9.02 5.40
N ALA A 83 14.73 8.76 6.69
CA ALA A 83 15.74 8.97 7.71
C ALA A 83 16.88 7.95 7.67
N THR A 84 16.57 6.67 7.46
CA THR A 84 17.58 5.62 7.30
C THR A 84 18.38 5.84 6.02
N TYR A 85 17.75 6.33 4.95
CA TYR A 85 18.46 6.71 3.73
C TYR A 85 19.35 7.94 3.93
N GLY A 86 18.85 8.96 4.62
CA GLY A 86 19.68 10.11 4.99
C GLY A 86 20.88 9.71 5.86
N ALA A 87 20.70 8.75 6.77
CA ALA A 87 21.78 8.22 7.59
C ALA A 87 22.81 7.42 6.79
N SER A 88 22.38 6.61 5.80
CA SER A 88 23.33 5.90 4.93
C SER A 88 24.15 6.87 4.10
N ILE A 89 23.55 7.93 3.55
CA ILE A 89 24.27 8.99 2.83
C ILE A 89 25.35 9.64 3.71
N VAL A 90 25.05 9.93 4.98
CA VAL A 90 26.05 10.51 5.89
C VAL A 90 27.22 9.54 6.09
N LEU A 91 26.93 8.27 6.36
CA LEU A 91 27.96 7.25 6.61
C LEU A 91 28.83 6.97 5.37
N GLU A 92 28.24 6.93 4.18
CA GLU A 92 28.95 6.71 2.91
C GLU A 92 29.88 7.87 2.52
N ASN A 93 29.69 9.06 3.09
CA ASN A 93 30.43 10.28 2.73
C ASN A 93 31.37 10.77 3.84
N ILE A 94 31.70 9.92 4.81
CA ILE A 94 32.75 10.19 5.81
C ILE A 94 34.08 9.63 5.27
N PRO A 95 35.08 10.47 4.97
CA PRO A 95 36.36 10.03 4.42
C PRO A 95 37.08 9.02 5.31
N ALA A 96 36.99 9.11 6.64
CA ALA A 96 37.59 8.13 7.55
C ALA A 96 37.01 6.71 7.36
N LEU A 97 35.75 6.59 6.96
CA LEU A 97 35.10 5.30 6.63
C LEU A 97 35.47 4.82 5.22
N ASN A 98 35.75 5.73 4.29
CA ASN A 98 36.12 5.41 2.91
C ASN A 98 37.63 5.18 2.69
N ALA A 99 38.49 5.78 3.52
CA ALA A 99 39.94 5.80 3.32
C ALA A 99 40.71 4.74 4.11
N ASN A 100 40.07 4.11 5.11
CA ASN A 100 40.70 3.11 5.96
C ASN A 100 39.85 1.83 6.02
N ASP A 101 40.29 0.76 5.36
CA ASP A 101 39.86 -0.64 5.62
C ASP A 101 39.89 -1.01 7.12
N ILE A 102 40.59 -0.22 7.94
CA ILE A 102 40.80 -0.42 9.37
C ILE A 102 39.59 0.03 10.21
N PHE A 103 38.84 1.08 9.83
CA PHE A 103 37.69 1.55 10.64
C PHE A 103 36.40 0.72 10.42
N LEU A 104 36.34 -0.06 9.34
CA LEU A 104 35.33 -1.12 9.16
C LEU A 104 35.40 -2.22 10.23
N THR A 105 36.48 -2.27 11.04
CA THR A 105 36.57 -3.20 12.17
C THR A 105 35.85 -2.72 13.44
N GLU A 106 35.58 -1.40 13.60
CA GLU A 106 34.88 -0.87 14.77
C GLU A 106 33.40 -0.54 14.52
N LEU A 107 33.03 -0.10 13.30
CA LEU A 107 31.63 0.00 12.93
C LEU A 107 31.06 -1.43 12.77
N PRO A 108 29.84 -1.74 13.25
CA PRO A 108 29.25 -3.04 13.01
C PRO A 108 29.19 -3.28 11.49
N VAL A 109 29.84 -4.34 10.99
CA VAL A 109 29.83 -4.74 9.55
C VAL A 109 28.41 -4.81 8.97
N LEU A 110 27.40 -4.98 9.83
CA LEU A 110 25.99 -5.02 9.47
C LEU A 110 25.29 -3.65 9.42
N LEU A 111 25.90 -2.55 9.88
CA LEU A 111 25.21 -1.27 10.06
C LEU A 111 24.74 -0.69 8.72
N LEU A 112 25.65 -0.48 7.77
CA LEU A 112 25.31 0.08 6.46
C LEU A 112 24.35 -0.82 5.66
N PRO A 113 24.58 -2.15 5.56
CA PRO A 113 23.62 -3.06 4.94
C PRO A 113 22.25 -3.06 5.62
N SER A 114 22.20 -2.92 6.96
CA SER A 114 20.93 -2.88 7.69
C SER A 114 20.19 -1.56 7.46
N LEU A 115 20.90 -0.43 7.37
CA LEU A 115 20.29 0.86 7.07
C LEU A 115 19.70 0.88 5.66
N ALA A 116 20.45 0.39 4.66
CA ALA A 116 19.95 0.24 3.29
C ALA A 116 18.73 -0.70 3.24
N PHE A 117 18.81 -1.87 3.88
CA PHE A 117 17.71 -2.82 3.98
C PHE A 117 16.45 -2.20 4.59
N VAL A 118 16.57 -1.57 5.76
CA VAL A 118 15.44 -0.96 6.46
C VAL A 118 14.88 0.19 5.62
N SER A 119 15.74 1.00 5.01
CA SER A 119 15.32 2.09 4.13
C SER A 119 14.46 1.59 2.98
N ASN A 120 14.96 0.62 2.21
CA ASN A 120 14.28 0.09 1.03
C ASN A 120 13.03 -0.70 1.40
N LEU A 121 13.09 -1.53 2.45
CA LEU A 121 11.93 -2.29 2.92
C LEU A 121 10.78 -1.34 3.31
N LEU A 122 11.07 -0.33 4.12
CA LEU A 122 10.06 0.62 4.58
C LEU A 122 9.56 1.52 3.45
N TYR A 123 10.43 1.88 2.50
CA TYR A 123 10.06 2.58 1.28
C TYR A 123 8.99 1.81 0.51
N TYR A 124 9.29 0.56 0.13
CA TYR A 124 8.38 -0.31 -0.62
C TYR A 124 7.06 -0.55 0.13
N TRP A 125 7.14 -0.80 1.44
CA TRP A 125 5.96 -1.03 2.26
C TRP A 125 5.09 0.21 2.38
N SER A 126 5.69 1.41 2.45
CA SER A 126 4.94 2.66 2.49
C SER A 126 4.05 2.83 1.26
N PHE A 127 4.53 2.52 0.06
CA PHE A 127 3.74 2.60 -1.17
C PHE A 127 2.62 1.57 -1.24
N VAL A 128 2.88 0.33 -0.79
CA VAL A 128 1.83 -0.70 -0.69
C VAL A 128 0.74 -0.25 0.30
N LEU A 129 1.12 0.27 1.46
CA LEU A 129 0.13 0.75 2.43
C LEU A 129 -0.62 1.98 1.92
N GLN A 130 0.05 2.89 1.21
CA GLN A 130 -0.59 4.05 0.58
C GLN A 130 -1.66 3.62 -0.43
N PHE A 131 -1.37 2.62 -1.27
CA PHE A 131 -2.35 2.00 -2.16
C PHE A 131 -3.56 1.46 -1.38
N VAL A 132 -3.30 0.68 -0.32
CA VAL A 132 -4.36 0.11 0.52
C VAL A 132 -5.22 1.21 1.14
N VAL A 133 -4.65 2.30 1.63
CA VAL A 133 -5.40 3.45 2.16
C VAL A 133 -6.33 4.04 1.10
N VAL A 134 -5.81 4.30 -0.11
CA VAL A 134 -6.60 4.89 -1.21
C VAL A 134 -7.76 3.97 -1.60
N ILE A 135 -7.51 2.67 -1.75
CA ILE A 135 -8.57 1.69 -2.05
C ILE A 135 -9.59 1.60 -0.93
N LEU A 136 -9.17 1.57 0.34
CA LEU A 136 -10.10 1.55 1.47
C LEU A 136 -10.99 2.81 1.51
N LEU A 137 -10.45 3.98 1.18
CA LEU A 137 -11.24 5.21 1.07
C LEU A 137 -12.29 5.12 -0.05
N LEU A 138 -11.88 4.69 -1.24
CA LEU A 138 -12.79 4.52 -2.39
C LEU A 138 -13.86 3.45 -2.12
N ARG A 139 -13.48 2.32 -1.51
CA ARG A 139 -14.39 1.22 -1.16
C ARG A 139 -15.36 1.60 -0.06
N ASN A 140 -14.93 2.34 0.96
CA ASN A 140 -15.82 2.88 1.97
C ASN A 140 -16.90 3.79 1.35
N ARG A 141 -16.51 4.60 0.36
CA ARG A 141 -17.45 5.46 -0.36
C ARG A 141 -18.36 4.68 -1.28
N GLU A 142 -17.84 3.68 -1.99
CA GLU A 142 -18.67 2.78 -2.79
C GLU A 142 -19.71 2.07 -1.92
N ALA A 143 -19.33 1.57 -0.74
CA ALA A 143 -20.24 0.92 0.19
C ALA A 143 -21.32 1.90 0.70
N ALA A 144 -20.94 3.14 1.03
CA ALA A 144 -21.89 4.18 1.43
C ALA A 144 -22.89 4.52 0.30
N LEU A 145 -22.42 4.64 -0.95
CA LEU A 145 -23.29 4.86 -2.11
C LEU A 145 -24.28 3.71 -2.30
N ARG A 146 -23.83 2.45 -2.15
CA ARG A 146 -24.67 1.25 -2.27
C ARG A 146 -25.72 1.10 -1.17
N ALA A 147 -25.54 1.76 -0.03
CA ALA A 147 -26.55 1.79 1.03
C ALA A 147 -27.82 2.55 0.59
N THR A 148 -27.71 3.43 -0.41
CA THR A 148 -28.86 4.14 -1.00
C THR A 148 -29.56 3.29 -2.07
N PRO A 149 -30.90 3.34 -2.20
CA PRO A 149 -31.63 2.60 -3.23
C PRO A 149 -31.11 2.87 -4.65
N ALA A 150 -30.93 4.15 -5.00
CA ALA A 150 -30.42 4.56 -6.30
C ALA A 150 -28.96 4.09 -6.56
N GLY A 151 -28.12 4.08 -5.51
CA GLY A 151 -26.75 3.59 -5.61
C GLY A 151 -26.65 2.06 -5.73
N ARG A 152 -27.61 1.31 -5.15
CA ARG A 152 -27.69 -0.15 -5.29
C ARG A 152 -27.91 -0.55 -6.75
N ASP A 153 -28.89 0.06 -7.40
CA ASP A 153 -29.21 -0.19 -8.82
C ASP A 153 -28.08 0.27 -9.76
N ALA A 154 -27.35 1.30 -9.34
CA ALA A 154 -26.25 1.88 -10.11
C ALA A 154 -24.99 1.01 -10.17
N SER A 155 -24.67 0.35 -9.06
CA SER A 155 -23.42 -0.38 -8.86
C SER A 155 -23.38 -1.78 -9.49
N GLY A 156 -24.49 -2.21 -10.09
CA GLY A 156 -24.65 -3.56 -10.63
C GLY A 156 -24.86 -4.62 -9.53
N PRO A 157 -25.02 -5.89 -9.91
CA PRO A 157 -25.26 -6.97 -8.95
C PRO A 157 -24.12 -7.07 -7.93
N VAL A 158 -24.48 -7.04 -6.65
CA VAL A 158 -23.56 -7.35 -5.54
C VAL A 158 -23.27 -8.84 -5.61
N GLY A 159 -22.17 -9.20 -6.27
CA GLY A 159 -21.79 -10.59 -6.50
C GLY A 159 -20.37 -10.70 -7.05
N THR A 160 -20.18 -11.60 -8.01
CA THR A 160 -18.88 -12.00 -8.55
C THR A 160 -17.98 -10.83 -8.96
N ALA A 161 -18.50 -9.78 -9.59
CA ALA A 161 -17.70 -8.64 -10.05
C ALA A 161 -17.03 -7.86 -8.89
N SER A 162 -17.74 -7.67 -7.77
CA SER A 162 -17.17 -7.01 -6.60
C SER A 162 -16.13 -7.89 -5.89
N MET A 163 -16.32 -9.22 -5.92
CA MET A 163 -15.37 -10.18 -5.37
C MET A 163 -14.09 -10.23 -6.20
N VAL A 164 -14.21 -10.31 -7.53
CA VAL A 164 -13.07 -10.28 -8.46
C VAL A 164 -12.25 -9.02 -8.26
N ARG A 165 -12.88 -7.84 -8.18
CA ARG A 165 -12.14 -6.58 -7.96
C ARG A 165 -11.43 -6.57 -6.59
N ASN A 166 -12.07 -7.04 -5.52
CA ASN A 166 -11.40 -7.18 -4.22
C ASN A 166 -10.20 -8.13 -4.30
N ALA A 167 -10.33 -9.24 -5.03
CA ALA A 167 -9.24 -10.16 -5.26
C ALA A 167 -8.09 -9.50 -6.02
N VAL A 168 -8.38 -8.64 -7.01
CA VAL A 168 -7.36 -7.85 -7.72
C VAL A 168 -6.65 -6.89 -6.78
N HIS A 169 -7.38 -6.11 -5.95
CA HIS A 169 -6.76 -5.22 -4.95
C HIS A 169 -5.80 -5.97 -4.03
N VAL A 170 -6.25 -7.10 -3.49
CA VAL A 170 -5.46 -7.93 -2.57
C VAL A 170 -4.26 -8.54 -3.29
N ALA A 171 -4.44 -9.08 -4.50
CA ALA A 171 -3.36 -9.67 -5.28
C ALA A 171 -2.28 -8.62 -5.61
N LEU A 172 -2.66 -7.42 -6.06
CA LEU A 172 -1.71 -6.35 -6.33
C LEU A 172 -0.93 -5.93 -5.09
N ALA A 173 -1.62 -5.74 -3.95
CA ALA A 173 -0.97 -5.40 -2.69
C ALA A 173 0.00 -6.50 -2.21
N LEU A 174 -0.41 -7.76 -2.29
CA LEU A 174 0.41 -8.90 -1.89
C LEU A 174 1.63 -9.10 -2.79
N LEU A 175 1.46 -8.96 -4.12
CA LEU A 175 2.56 -9.11 -5.07
C LEU A 175 3.56 -7.97 -4.88
N ALA A 176 3.10 -6.72 -4.82
CA ALA A 176 3.98 -5.58 -4.53
C ALA A 176 4.72 -5.75 -3.20
N PHE A 177 4.02 -6.18 -2.15
CA PHE A 177 4.63 -6.47 -0.85
C PHE A 177 5.70 -7.57 -0.93
N THR A 178 5.38 -8.68 -1.59
CA THR A 178 6.27 -9.85 -1.70
C THR A 178 7.54 -9.50 -2.47
N PHE A 179 7.41 -8.87 -3.65
CA PHE A 179 8.56 -8.50 -4.47
C PHE A 179 9.42 -7.40 -3.83
N GLY A 180 8.81 -6.41 -3.18
CA GLY A 180 9.54 -5.37 -2.45
C GLY A 180 10.35 -5.95 -1.28
N THR A 181 9.72 -6.82 -0.48
CA THR A 181 10.38 -7.50 0.64
C THR A 181 11.51 -8.41 0.16
N ALA A 182 11.28 -9.17 -0.92
CA ALA A 182 12.29 -10.06 -1.50
C ALA A 182 13.48 -9.28 -2.08
N SER A 183 13.23 -8.14 -2.74
CA SER A 183 14.28 -7.27 -3.27
C SER A 183 15.17 -6.72 -2.15
N ALA A 184 14.59 -6.10 -1.12
CA ALA A 184 15.34 -5.59 0.02
C ALA A 184 16.09 -6.71 0.77
N GLY A 185 15.45 -7.87 0.97
CA GLY A 185 16.09 -9.01 1.63
C GLY A 185 17.27 -9.58 0.85
N LEU A 186 17.19 -9.61 -0.49
CA LEU A 186 18.28 -10.07 -1.34
C LEU A 186 19.43 -9.05 -1.38
N GLU A 187 19.13 -7.76 -1.37
CA GLU A 187 20.11 -6.68 -1.21
C GLU A 187 20.91 -6.86 0.08
N MET A 188 20.23 -6.98 1.23
CA MET A 188 20.87 -7.23 2.52
C MET A 188 21.74 -8.48 2.48
N ALA A 189 21.21 -9.60 1.96
CA ALA A 189 21.95 -10.85 1.87
C ALA A 189 23.18 -10.74 0.96
N THR A 190 23.13 -9.88 -0.05
CA THR A 190 24.23 -9.63 -0.99
C THR A 190 25.27 -8.75 -0.30
N SER A 191 24.88 -7.60 0.26
CA SER A 191 25.80 -6.71 0.97
C SER A 191 26.50 -7.39 2.15
N VAL A 192 25.79 -8.19 2.95
CA VAL A 192 26.43 -8.94 4.06
C VAL A 192 27.47 -9.95 3.57
N LYS A 193 27.24 -10.57 2.40
CA LYS A 193 28.13 -11.60 1.86
C LYS A 193 29.35 -11.00 1.14
N TYR A 194 29.16 -9.90 0.43
CA TYR A 194 30.19 -9.35 -0.45
C TYR A 194 30.83 -8.09 0.11
N ASP A 195 30.12 -7.21 0.81
CA ASP A 195 30.70 -5.96 1.33
C ASP A 195 31.47 -6.16 2.65
N ASN A 196 31.65 -7.43 3.07
CA ASN A 196 32.51 -7.78 4.20
C ASN A 196 33.98 -7.88 3.73
N PRO A 197 34.90 -7.03 4.24
CA PRO A 197 36.29 -6.98 3.79
C PRO A 197 37.06 -8.30 3.96
N ASP A 198 36.73 -9.09 4.99
CA ASP A 198 37.31 -10.42 5.21
C ASP A 198 36.90 -11.44 4.12
N THR A 199 35.77 -11.20 3.46
CA THR A 199 35.18 -12.12 2.47
C THR A 199 35.44 -11.64 1.04
N TYR A 200 35.46 -10.31 0.81
CA TYR A 200 35.66 -9.67 -0.48
C TYR A 200 36.99 -10.06 -1.14
N SER A 201 38.10 -10.01 -0.39
CA SER A 201 39.43 -10.37 -0.92
C SER A 201 39.57 -11.86 -1.28
N THR A 202 38.88 -12.75 -0.56
CA THR A 202 38.86 -14.21 -0.84
C THR A 202 37.92 -14.60 -1.99
N ILE A 203 36.81 -13.89 -2.16
CA ILE A 203 35.76 -14.23 -3.16
C ILE A 203 36.13 -13.76 -4.57
N PHE A 204 36.75 -12.58 -4.69
CA PHE A 204 37.15 -12.02 -5.99
C PHE A 204 38.59 -12.36 -6.38
N GLY A 205 39.39 -12.94 -5.47
CA GLY A 205 40.84 -13.10 -5.63
C GLY A 205 41.33 -14.39 -6.29
N LEU A 206 40.54 -15.46 -6.42
CA LEU A 206 41.11 -16.79 -6.72
C LEU A 206 40.44 -17.62 -7.85
N ASP A 207 39.16 -17.45 -8.19
CA ASP A 207 38.50 -18.31 -9.20
C ASP A 207 37.44 -17.65 -10.09
N GLY A 208 37.15 -16.35 -9.92
CA GLY A 208 36.12 -15.63 -10.70
C GLY A 208 34.68 -16.12 -10.49
N THR A 209 34.46 -17.16 -9.67
CA THR A 209 33.12 -17.69 -9.39
C THR A 209 32.33 -16.77 -8.47
N GLY A 210 33.04 -16.08 -7.57
CA GLY A 210 32.50 -15.09 -6.66
C GLY A 210 31.90 -13.87 -7.36
N GLU A 211 32.58 -13.35 -8.39
CA GLU A 211 32.09 -12.23 -9.21
C GLU A 211 30.83 -12.61 -9.98
N ALA A 212 30.80 -13.80 -10.58
CA ALA A 212 29.63 -14.28 -11.30
C ALA A 212 28.40 -14.45 -10.38
N ASP A 213 28.57 -14.99 -9.16
CA ASP A 213 27.47 -15.09 -8.17
C ASP A 213 27.02 -13.70 -7.69
N TYR A 214 27.95 -12.76 -7.46
CA TYR A 214 27.64 -11.38 -7.10
C TYR A 214 26.80 -10.67 -8.16
N LEU A 215 27.27 -10.67 -9.42
CA LEU A 215 26.56 -10.06 -10.54
C LEU A 215 25.21 -10.73 -10.79
N HIS A 216 25.12 -12.05 -10.62
CA HIS A 216 23.86 -12.76 -10.70
C HIS A 216 22.86 -12.30 -9.62
N ARG A 217 23.30 -12.15 -8.37
CA ARG A 217 22.45 -11.69 -7.26
C ARG A 217 21.98 -10.25 -7.45
N LEU A 218 22.86 -9.35 -7.86
CA LEU A 218 22.50 -7.98 -8.21
C LEU A 218 21.48 -7.94 -9.35
N HIS A 219 21.67 -8.79 -10.37
CA HIS A 219 20.71 -8.89 -11.46
C HIS A 219 19.33 -9.34 -10.96
N VAL A 220 19.27 -10.39 -10.14
CA VAL A 220 18.01 -10.89 -9.57
C VAL A 220 17.37 -9.82 -8.66
N GLN A 221 18.13 -9.14 -7.81
CA GLN A 221 17.65 -8.05 -6.97
C GLN A 221 17.02 -6.93 -7.80
N SER A 222 17.69 -6.53 -8.88
CA SER A 222 17.19 -5.51 -9.82
C SER A 222 15.89 -5.95 -10.48
N GLN A 223 15.79 -7.21 -10.91
CA GLN A 223 14.54 -7.75 -11.48
C GLN A 223 13.39 -7.74 -10.47
N LEU A 224 13.66 -8.08 -9.21
CA LEU A 224 12.66 -8.03 -8.13
C LEU A 224 12.19 -6.58 -7.87
N PHE A 225 13.12 -5.62 -7.86
CA PHE A 225 12.81 -4.20 -7.73
C PHE A 225 11.94 -3.68 -8.88
N TRP A 226 12.31 -3.98 -10.12
CA TRP A 226 11.50 -3.60 -11.29
C TRP A 226 10.13 -4.26 -11.32
N THR A 227 10.05 -5.50 -10.85
CA THR A 227 8.78 -6.22 -10.70
C THR A 227 7.90 -5.54 -9.63
N HIS A 228 8.47 -5.16 -8.48
CA HIS A 228 7.76 -4.39 -7.45
C HIS A 228 7.19 -3.10 -8.03
N ASN A 229 8.02 -2.27 -8.68
CA ASN A 229 7.57 -1.01 -9.27
C ASN A 229 6.50 -1.21 -10.34
N SER A 230 6.60 -2.28 -11.15
CA SER A 230 5.57 -2.63 -12.14
C SER A 230 4.22 -2.89 -11.47
N PHE A 231 4.19 -3.59 -10.33
CA PHE A 231 2.95 -3.76 -9.56
C PHE A 231 2.44 -2.45 -8.97
N ILE A 232 3.32 -1.54 -8.50
CA ILE A 232 2.92 -0.20 -8.07
C ILE A 232 2.26 0.58 -9.23
N VAL A 233 2.78 0.49 -10.45
CA VAL A 233 2.15 1.11 -11.63
C VAL A 233 0.77 0.50 -11.90
N LEU A 234 0.63 -0.82 -11.82
CA LEU A 234 -0.66 -1.50 -11.97
C LEU A 234 -1.68 -1.08 -10.91
N THR A 235 -1.25 -0.72 -9.69
CA THR A 235 -2.15 -0.14 -8.69
C THR A 235 -2.78 1.17 -9.15
N GLY A 236 -2.07 1.98 -9.94
CA GLY A 236 -2.60 3.21 -10.52
C GLY A 236 -3.77 2.93 -11.48
N ILE A 237 -3.63 1.90 -12.32
CA ILE A 237 -4.69 1.45 -13.24
C ILE A 237 -5.91 0.97 -12.45
N ASP A 238 -5.68 0.18 -11.39
CA ASP A 238 -6.74 -0.33 -10.53
C ASP A 238 -7.47 0.77 -9.74
N VAL A 239 -6.75 1.78 -9.25
CA VAL A 239 -7.35 2.98 -8.64
C VAL A 239 -8.21 3.73 -9.65
N VAL A 240 -7.77 3.91 -10.91
CA VAL A 240 -8.57 4.54 -11.96
C VAL A 240 -9.83 3.72 -12.25
N ALA A 241 -9.72 2.41 -12.41
CA ALA A 241 -10.86 1.53 -12.64
C ALA A 241 -11.88 1.60 -11.48
N THR A 242 -11.40 1.60 -10.24
CA THR A 242 -12.23 1.75 -9.04
C THR A 242 -12.91 3.11 -8.98
N THR A 243 -12.16 4.17 -9.31
CA THR A 243 -12.66 5.55 -9.40
C THR A 243 -13.80 5.66 -10.41
N VAL A 244 -13.69 5.02 -11.59
CA VAL A 244 -14.77 5.00 -12.60
C VAL A 244 -16.04 4.33 -12.04
N VAL A 245 -15.90 3.22 -11.31
CA VAL A 245 -17.06 2.55 -10.70
C VAL A 245 -17.72 3.45 -9.66
N VAL A 246 -16.94 4.07 -8.78
CA VAL A 246 -17.45 5.03 -7.78
C VAL A 246 -18.12 6.23 -8.46
N TRP A 247 -17.53 6.79 -9.51
CA TRP A 247 -18.09 7.91 -10.27
C TRP A 247 -19.44 7.55 -10.91
N ARG A 248 -19.56 6.37 -11.53
CA ARG A 248 -20.83 5.90 -12.10
C ARG A 248 -21.91 5.74 -11.03
N GLY A 249 -21.55 5.16 -9.88
CA GLY A 249 -22.44 5.03 -8.72
C GLY A 249 -22.91 6.38 -8.20
N TRP A 250 -21.97 7.31 -8.04
CA TRP A 250 -22.22 8.67 -7.57
C TRP A 250 -23.15 9.47 -8.50
N ARG A 251 -22.88 9.43 -9.82
CA ARG A 251 -23.71 10.12 -10.83
C ARG A 251 -25.13 9.60 -10.88
N LYS A 252 -25.32 8.28 -10.83
CA LYS A 252 -26.66 7.67 -10.84
C LYS A 252 -27.43 7.92 -9.55
N ALA A 253 -26.76 7.97 -8.41
CA ALA A 253 -27.40 8.29 -7.13
C ALA A 253 -27.86 9.75 -7.03
N GLY A 254 -27.37 10.64 -7.91
CA GLY A 254 -27.76 12.06 -7.93
C GLY A 254 -27.32 12.85 -6.69
N LEU A 255 -26.32 12.35 -5.96
CA LEU A 255 -25.93 12.89 -4.66
C LEU A 255 -24.89 14.01 -4.79
N THR A 256 -24.99 15.06 -3.98
CA THR A 256 -23.98 16.13 -3.87
C THR A 256 -22.96 15.83 -2.77
N ASP A 257 -22.22 14.73 -2.93
CA ASP A 257 -21.17 14.32 -1.99
C ASP A 257 -19.85 15.04 -2.27
N THR A 258 -19.48 15.98 -1.39
CA THR A 258 -18.22 16.72 -1.48
C THR A 258 -17.01 15.80 -1.39
N ILE A 259 -17.04 14.75 -0.56
CA ILE A 259 -15.91 13.83 -0.40
C ILE A 259 -15.74 12.98 -1.62
N THR A 260 -16.82 12.36 -2.09
CA THR A 260 -16.75 11.55 -3.31
C THR A 260 -16.24 12.42 -4.46
N SER A 261 -16.73 13.65 -4.61
CA SER A 261 -16.20 14.60 -5.59
C SER A 261 -14.69 14.83 -5.43
N ARG A 262 -14.20 15.09 -4.22
CA ARG A 262 -12.78 15.34 -3.92
C ARG A 262 -11.89 14.11 -4.15
N LEU A 263 -12.36 12.91 -3.80
CA LEU A 263 -11.64 11.67 -4.06
C LEU A 263 -11.49 11.42 -5.56
N LEU A 264 -12.55 11.67 -6.34
CA LEU A 264 -12.57 11.44 -7.78
C LEU A 264 -11.77 12.50 -8.57
N THR A 265 -11.82 13.76 -8.13
CA THR A 265 -11.25 14.90 -8.88
C THR A 265 -9.86 15.33 -8.44
N VAL A 266 -9.42 14.93 -7.24
CA VAL A 266 -8.10 15.31 -6.70
C VAL A 266 -7.30 14.09 -6.30
N LEU A 267 -7.81 13.23 -5.41
CA LEU A 267 -7.02 12.09 -4.90
C LEU A 267 -6.65 11.10 -6.01
N ALA A 268 -7.62 10.66 -6.81
CA ALA A 268 -7.36 9.69 -7.87
C ALA A 268 -6.37 10.23 -8.92
N PRO A 269 -6.52 11.47 -9.46
CA PRO A 269 -5.52 12.06 -10.35
C PRO A 269 -4.13 12.20 -9.71
N LEU A 270 -4.04 12.62 -8.43
CA LEU A 270 -2.75 12.71 -7.72
C LEU A 270 -2.08 11.34 -7.59
N TYR A 271 -2.85 10.30 -7.25
CA TYR A 271 -2.35 8.93 -7.15
C TYR A 271 -1.92 8.38 -8.52
N SER A 272 -2.68 8.67 -9.58
CA SER A 272 -2.28 8.30 -10.94
C SER A 272 -1.01 9.02 -11.38
N LEU A 273 -0.84 10.31 -11.04
CA LEU A 273 0.39 11.05 -11.30
C LEU A 273 1.58 10.41 -10.58
N PHE A 274 1.42 10.06 -9.30
CA PHE A 274 2.44 9.31 -8.54
C PHE A 274 2.84 8.01 -9.25
N CYS A 275 1.87 7.19 -9.69
CA CYS A 275 2.17 5.95 -10.42
C CYS A 275 2.87 6.20 -11.78
N ILE A 276 2.52 7.29 -12.48
CA ILE A 276 3.19 7.68 -13.73
C ILE A 276 4.64 8.09 -13.46
N LEU A 277 4.90 8.81 -12.36
CA LEU A 277 6.25 9.19 -11.95
C LEU A 277 7.08 7.94 -11.60
N VAL A 278 6.51 7.01 -10.81
CA VAL A 278 7.16 5.71 -10.51
C VAL A 278 7.49 4.95 -11.81
N MET A 279 6.57 4.92 -12.77
CA MET A 279 6.81 4.31 -14.09
C MET A 279 7.96 5.01 -14.83
N ALA A 280 7.95 6.34 -14.87
CA ALA A 280 8.97 7.13 -15.56
C ALA A 280 10.36 6.88 -14.97
N PHE A 281 10.50 6.92 -13.64
CA PHE A 281 11.78 6.66 -12.99
C PHE A 281 12.21 5.20 -13.05
N THR A 282 11.27 4.25 -13.00
CA THR A 282 11.55 2.83 -13.28
C THR A 282 12.16 2.66 -14.68
N ILE A 283 11.66 3.37 -15.69
CA ILE A 283 12.25 3.35 -17.04
C ILE A 283 13.62 4.04 -17.03
N VAL A 284 13.76 5.20 -16.39
CA VAL A 284 15.02 5.96 -16.32
C VAL A 284 16.16 5.13 -15.74
N PHE A 285 15.90 4.42 -14.65
CA PHE A 285 16.89 3.59 -13.95
C PHE A 285 16.98 2.15 -14.46
N SER A 286 16.10 1.72 -15.38
CA SER A 286 16.21 0.39 -15.97
C SER A 286 17.53 0.22 -16.75
N PRO A 287 17.99 -1.02 -16.99
CA PRO A 287 19.19 -1.26 -17.80
C PRO A 287 19.13 -0.69 -19.23
N SER A 288 17.92 -0.49 -19.76
CA SER A 288 17.70 0.13 -21.07
C SER A 288 17.42 1.64 -20.98
N GLY A 289 17.40 2.19 -19.76
CA GLY A 289 17.15 3.58 -19.46
C GLY A 289 18.39 4.47 -19.57
N PRO A 290 18.23 5.79 -19.64
CA PRO A 290 19.33 6.74 -19.70
C PRO A 290 20.32 6.61 -18.53
N ALA A 291 19.84 6.35 -17.31
CA ALA A 291 20.71 6.20 -16.14
C ALA A 291 21.33 4.79 -16.02
N GLY A 292 20.74 3.78 -16.66
CA GLY A 292 21.29 2.42 -16.71
C GLY A 292 22.16 2.13 -17.94
N SER A 293 22.31 3.10 -18.85
CA SER A 293 23.13 2.94 -20.05
C SER A 293 24.62 3.08 -19.72
N ASP A 294 25.49 2.39 -20.47
CA ASP A 294 26.96 2.52 -20.38
C ASP A 294 27.47 3.96 -20.62
N ARG A 295 26.59 4.86 -21.07
CA ARG A 295 26.87 6.28 -21.33
C ARG A 295 26.39 7.20 -20.22
N ALA A 296 25.76 6.67 -19.17
CA ALA A 296 25.33 7.45 -18.03
C ALA A 296 26.56 8.05 -17.33
N THR A 297 26.55 9.37 -17.15
CA THR A 297 27.53 10.02 -16.29
C THR A 297 27.08 9.95 -14.85
N LEU A 298 28.01 10.04 -13.89
CA LEU A 298 27.68 10.13 -12.47
C LEU A 298 26.63 11.22 -12.19
N ASN A 299 26.84 12.42 -12.77
CA ASN A 299 25.88 13.52 -12.72
C ASN A 299 24.49 13.14 -13.25
N THR A 300 24.39 12.29 -14.28
CA THR A 300 23.10 11.82 -14.82
C THR A 300 22.38 10.92 -13.83
N ILE A 301 23.10 10.01 -13.19
CA ILE A 301 22.56 9.07 -12.20
C ILE A 301 22.09 9.83 -10.97
N GLU A 302 22.95 10.65 -10.40
CA GLU A 302 22.66 11.39 -9.18
C GLU A 302 21.55 12.42 -9.40
N SER A 303 21.53 13.13 -10.54
CA SER A 303 20.44 14.09 -10.84
C SER A 303 19.10 13.40 -11.07
N SER A 304 19.11 12.20 -11.68
CA SER A 304 17.92 11.36 -11.78
C SER A 304 17.46 10.90 -10.40
N ASN A 305 18.38 10.55 -9.51
CA ASN A 305 18.07 10.16 -8.13
C ASN A 305 17.45 11.30 -7.34
N LEU A 306 18.02 12.51 -7.43
CA LEU A 306 17.45 13.70 -6.82
C LEU A 306 16.04 13.99 -7.35
N ALA A 307 15.84 13.88 -8.66
CA ALA A 307 14.54 14.10 -9.29
C ALA A 307 13.50 13.05 -8.86
N ASP A 308 13.89 11.77 -8.76
CA ASP A 308 13.04 10.68 -8.27
C ASP A 308 12.59 10.96 -6.83
N ASN A 309 13.55 11.25 -5.95
CA ASN A 309 13.28 11.60 -4.56
C ASN A 309 12.31 12.79 -4.47
N ILE A 310 12.54 13.88 -5.21
CA ILE A 310 11.66 15.05 -5.16
C ILE A 310 10.25 14.73 -5.70
N LEU A 311 10.15 14.10 -6.87
CA LEU A 311 8.88 13.95 -7.57
C LEU A 311 8.04 12.79 -7.02
N VAL A 312 8.64 11.64 -6.76
CA VAL A 312 7.92 10.47 -6.24
C VAL A 312 7.60 10.64 -4.76
N THR A 313 8.58 11.01 -3.92
CA THR A 313 8.31 11.25 -2.49
C THR A 313 7.45 12.48 -2.29
N GLY A 314 7.68 13.55 -3.05
CA GLY A 314 6.84 14.75 -2.99
C GLY A 314 5.38 14.50 -3.38
N SER A 315 5.14 13.68 -4.41
CA SER A 315 3.76 13.29 -4.78
C SER A 315 3.11 12.36 -3.75
N SER A 316 3.87 11.46 -3.12
CA SER A 316 3.39 10.66 -1.98
C SER A 316 2.98 11.55 -0.80
N ILE A 317 3.81 12.53 -0.41
CA ILE A 317 3.48 13.52 0.63
C ILE A 317 2.20 14.27 0.27
N ALA A 318 2.05 14.73 -0.98
CA ALA A 318 0.86 15.45 -1.42
C ALA A 318 -0.43 14.60 -1.30
N ILE A 319 -0.35 13.31 -1.64
CA ILE A 319 -1.45 12.35 -1.49
C ILE A 319 -1.82 12.18 -0.02
N LEU A 320 -0.84 11.94 0.85
CA LEU A 320 -1.07 11.71 2.29
C LEU A 320 -1.60 12.97 2.98
N PHE A 321 -1.04 14.14 2.65
CA PHE A 321 -1.55 15.44 3.09
C PHE A 321 -3.00 15.62 2.67
N PHE A 322 -3.35 15.33 1.40
CA PHE A 322 -4.71 15.46 0.93
C PHE A 322 -5.68 14.55 1.68
N ILE A 323 -5.31 13.28 1.90
CA ILE A 323 -6.11 12.32 2.67
C ILE A 323 -6.34 12.85 4.09
N LEU A 324 -5.31 13.39 4.74
CA LEU A 324 -5.45 13.99 6.07
C LEU A 324 -6.31 15.25 6.05
N ALA A 325 -6.13 16.14 5.08
CA ALA A 325 -6.90 17.38 4.96
C ALA A 325 -8.41 17.12 4.79
N ILE A 326 -8.79 16.15 3.96
CA ILE A 326 -10.22 15.79 3.79
C ILE A 326 -10.78 15.09 5.03
N SER A 327 -9.94 14.43 5.83
CA SER A 327 -10.37 13.67 7.01
C SER A 327 -10.78 14.54 8.19
N VAL A 328 -10.23 15.75 8.33
CA VAL A 328 -10.52 16.66 9.45
C VAL A 328 -11.93 17.24 9.36
N ARG A 329 -12.45 17.42 8.14
CA ARG A 329 -13.73 18.11 7.91
C ARG A 329 -14.91 17.16 8.08
N ARG A 330 -15.30 16.88 9.33
CA ARG A 330 -16.42 15.98 9.68
C ARG A 330 -17.71 16.24 8.89
N VAL A 331 -18.06 17.52 8.70
CA VAL A 331 -19.26 17.94 7.93
C VAL A 331 -19.29 17.35 6.52
N TRP A 332 -18.13 17.07 5.93
CA TRP A 332 -18.06 16.46 4.62
C TRP A 332 -18.38 14.96 4.65
N TRP A 333 -18.18 14.30 5.80
CA TRP A 333 -18.38 12.85 6.00
C TRP A 333 -19.80 12.48 6.43
N ASP A 334 -20.54 13.41 7.04
CA ASP A 334 -21.88 13.13 7.56
C ASP A 334 -22.92 12.96 6.44
N ALA A 335 -23.62 11.83 6.50
CA ALA A 335 -24.69 11.47 5.58
C ALA A 335 -25.93 12.39 5.70
N ASP A 336 -26.02 13.20 6.75
CA ASP A 336 -27.09 14.19 6.93
C ASP A 336 -27.08 15.29 5.84
N ALA A 337 -25.97 15.43 5.11
CA ALA A 337 -25.88 16.31 3.94
C ALA A 337 -26.58 15.73 2.68
N TYR A 338 -27.08 14.48 2.70
CA TYR A 338 -27.75 13.83 1.57
C TYR A 338 -29.23 14.24 1.36
N GLY A 339 -29.66 15.38 1.92
CA GLY A 339 -30.91 16.03 1.48
C GLY A 339 -32.19 15.56 2.15
N GLY A 340 -32.16 15.28 3.45
CA GLY A 340 -33.37 15.13 4.26
C GLY A 340 -33.18 15.84 5.60
N SER A 341 -34.09 16.74 5.94
CA SER A 341 -34.19 17.48 7.21
C SER A 341 -33.49 16.77 8.39
N GLY A 342 -32.60 17.48 9.08
CA GLY A 342 -31.72 17.00 10.16
C GLY A 342 -32.38 16.40 11.41
N MET A 343 -33.63 15.93 11.32
CA MET A 343 -34.26 15.06 12.30
C MET A 343 -34.51 13.63 11.78
N ALA A 344 -34.75 13.42 10.47
CA ALA A 344 -35.22 12.12 9.97
C ALA A 344 -34.14 11.02 9.90
N ALA A 345 -32.88 11.38 9.67
CA ALA A 345 -31.76 10.43 9.62
C ALA A 345 -31.28 10.02 11.03
N SER A 346 -31.29 10.95 12.00
CA SER A 346 -30.99 10.63 13.41
C SER A 346 -32.00 9.64 14.00
N VAL A 347 -33.28 9.75 13.62
CA VAL A 347 -34.35 8.83 14.03
C VAL A 347 -34.19 7.47 13.35
N LYS A 348 -33.87 7.40 12.06
CA LYS A 348 -33.63 6.11 11.39
C LYS A 348 -32.34 5.42 11.83
N GLN A 349 -31.30 6.18 12.19
CA GLN A 349 -30.09 5.62 12.78
C GLN A 349 -30.37 5.16 14.22
N GLN A 350 -31.10 5.90 15.05
CA GLN A 350 -31.55 5.39 16.35
C GLN A 350 -32.49 4.18 16.23
N GLU A 351 -33.38 4.13 15.25
CA GLU A 351 -34.24 2.97 14.97
C GLU A 351 -33.43 1.77 14.50
N TYR A 352 -32.43 1.95 13.63
CA TYR A 352 -31.55 0.86 13.20
C TYR A 352 -30.72 0.29 14.35
N TRP A 353 -30.27 1.15 15.28
CA TRP A 353 -29.54 0.71 16.48
C TRP A 353 -30.47 0.15 17.56
N ALA A 354 -31.75 0.58 17.61
CA ALA A 354 -32.78 0.02 18.49
C ALA A 354 -33.40 -1.29 17.95
N GLN A 355 -33.30 -1.53 16.64
CA GLN A 355 -33.75 -2.76 15.97
C GLN A 355 -32.67 -3.85 15.91
N GLN A 356 -31.43 -3.57 16.34
CA GLN A 356 -30.54 -4.67 16.67
C GLN A 356 -31.15 -5.40 17.86
N PRO A 357 -31.47 -6.70 17.74
CA PRO A 357 -31.91 -7.45 18.91
C PRO A 357 -30.84 -7.27 19.97
N PRO A 358 -31.20 -7.03 21.25
CA PRO A 358 -30.22 -6.97 22.31
C PRO A 358 -29.36 -8.23 22.15
N TYR A 359 -28.04 -8.07 22.14
CA TYR A 359 -27.12 -9.19 22.28
C TYR A 359 -27.42 -9.83 23.64
N THR A 360 -28.46 -10.65 23.71
CA THR A 360 -28.57 -11.69 24.70
C THR A 360 -27.39 -12.58 24.39
N TYR A 361 -26.33 -12.42 25.19
CA TYR A 361 -25.42 -13.51 25.45
C TYR A 361 -26.30 -14.74 25.62
N ALA A 362 -26.28 -15.64 24.65
CA ALA A 362 -26.93 -16.92 24.80
C ALA A 362 -26.30 -17.51 26.06
N ALA A 363 -27.10 -17.58 27.13
CA ALA A 363 -26.70 -18.29 28.32
C ALA A 363 -26.22 -19.66 27.85
N ALA A 364 -25.04 -20.07 28.33
CA ALA A 364 -24.52 -21.39 28.07
C ALA A 364 -25.66 -22.40 28.28
N PRO A 365 -25.88 -23.35 27.35
CA PRO A 365 -26.97 -24.32 27.50
C PRO A 365 -26.81 -24.98 28.87
N PRO A 366 -27.91 -25.12 29.65
CA PRO A 366 -27.84 -25.72 30.96
C PRO A 366 -27.20 -27.10 30.83
N SER A 367 -26.15 -27.32 31.61
CA SER A 367 -25.50 -28.61 31.76
C SER A 367 -26.56 -29.66 32.09
N GLN A 368 -26.88 -30.53 31.13
CA GLN A 368 -27.76 -31.65 31.38
C GLN A 368 -27.06 -32.60 32.38
N PRO A 369 -27.69 -32.92 33.53
CA PRO A 369 -27.15 -33.90 34.44
C PRO A 369 -27.35 -35.30 33.85
N GLY A 370 -26.22 -35.96 33.59
CA GLY A 370 -25.99 -37.40 33.67
C GLY A 370 -27.10 -38.38 33.26
N TYR A 371 -26.87 -39.06 32.14
CA TYR A 371 -27.10 -40.50 32.09
C TYR A 371 -25.82 -41.18 31.58
N TYR A 372 -25.07 -41.75 32.52
CA TYR A 372 -24.12 -42.80 32.22
C TYR A 372 -24.91 -44.00 31.67
N ASN A 373 -24.57 -44.45 30.47
CA ASN A 373 -24.70 -45.86 30.15
C ASN A 373 -23.42 -46.34 29.47
N VAL A 374 -22.74 -47.21 30.20
CA VAL A 374 -21.57 -47.96 29.79
C VAL A 374 -22.07 -49.15 28.98
N GLN A 375 -21.58 -49.35 27.74
CA GLN A 375 -21.38 -50.71 27.20
C GLN A 375 -20.54 -50.72 25.90
N GLN A 376 -19.27 -51.09 26.12
CA GLN A 376 -18.40 -52.04 25.39
C GLN A 376 -18.18 -52.01 23.86
N PRO A 377 -16.95 -52.37 23.42
CA PRO A 377 -16.50 -52.27 22.04
C PRO A 377 -16.74 -53.56 21.23
N GLY A 378 -17.15 -53.41 19.97
CA GLY A 378 -17.21 -54.50 19.00
C GLY A 378 -17.03 -53.97 17.57
N THR A 379 -15.93 -54.35 16.93
CA THR A 379 -15.65 -54.21 15.49
C THR A 379 -16.35 -55.34 14.69
N PRO A 380 -16.15 -55.48 13.36
CA PRO A 380 -16.72 -54.69 12.27
C PRO A 380 -17.49 -55.58 11.26
N TYR A 381 -18.50 -55.07 10.56
CA TYR A 381 -18.91 -55.69 9.28
C TYR A 381 -19.29 -54.62 8.26
N ALA A 382 -18.58 -54.68 7.13
CA ALA A 382 -18.91 -53.98 5.91
C ALA A 382 -20.16 -54.59 5.27
N GLN A 383 -21.02 -53.77 4.68
CA GLN A 383 -21.55 -54.03 3.34
C GLN A 383 -21.99 -52.74 2.62
N PRO A 384 -21.90 -52.71 1.27
CA PRO A 384 -22.14 -51.54 0.44
C PRO A 384 -23.59 -51.51 -0.08
N GLY A 385 -24.18 -50.31 -0.16
CA GLY A 385 -25.58 -50.15 -0.59
C GLY A 385 -25.84 -48.85 -1.33
N THR A 386 -25.68 -48.91 -2.65
CA THR A 386 -26.54 -48.34 -3.70
C THR A 386 -27.17 -46.95 -3.52
N LEU A 387 -26.65 -46.03 -4.33
CA LEU A 387 -27.33 -44.92 -5.00
C LEU A 387 -28.83 -45.15 -5.26
N TYR A 388 -29.66 -44.26 -4.74
CA TYR A 388 -30.93 -43.92 -5.37
C TYR A 388 -30.87 -42.44 -5.79
N ALA A 389 -30.84 -42.24 -7.10
CA ALA A 389 -31.03 -40.97 -7.75
C ALA A 389 -32.48 -40.52 -7.54
N GLN A 390 -32.64 -39.29 -7.05
CA GLN A 390 -33.92 -38.62 -6.92
C GLN A 390 -34.26 -37.98 -8.27
N PRO A 391 -35.41 -38.27 -8.92
CA PRO A 391 -35.77 -37.61 -10.16
C PRO A 391 -36.15 -36.15 -9.94
N ALA A 392 -35.70 -35.30 -10.87
CA ALA A 392 -35.97 -33.87 -10.90
C ALA A 392 -37.47 -33.58 -11.12
N PRO A 393 -38.02 -32.49 -10.54
CA PRO A 393 -39.38 -32.07 -10.83
C PRO A 393 -39.51 -31.48 -12.24
N GLU A 394 -40.46 -31.99 -13.01
CA GLU A 394 -40.89 -31.46 -14.31
C GLU A 394 -41.43 -30.02 -14.15
N MET A 395 -40.82 -29.06 -14.83
CA MET A 395 -41.40 -27.73 -15.03
C MET A 395 -42.35 -27.75 -16.23
N GLN A 396 -43.63 -27.49 -15.97
CA GLN A 396 -44.64 -27.26 -16.99
C GLN A 396 -44.33 -25.96 -17.76
N ALA A 397 -44.08 -26.09 -19.06
CA ALA A 397 -43.90 -24.97 -19.97
C ALA A 397 -45.25 -24.33 -20.31
N GLN A 398 -45.45 -23.08 -19.87
CA GLN A 398 -46.58 -22.25 -20.29
C GLN A 398 -46.23 -21.59 -21.62
N GLN A 399 -46.88 -22.05 -22.70
CA GLN A 399 -46.81 -21.45 -24.02
C GLN A 399 -47.57 -20.11 -24.04
N GLY A 400 -46.85 -19.01 -24.22
CA GLY A 400 -47.41 -17.69 -24.55
C GLY A 400 -47.03 -17.32 -25.98
N HIS A 401 -48.02 -17.30 -26.87
CA HIS A 401 -47.88 -16.75 -28.22
C HIS A 401 -47.69 -15.23 -28.16
N TYR A 402 -46.62 -14.73 -28.78
CA TYR A 402 -46.48 -13.31 -29.09
C TYR A 402 -46.14 -13.16 -30.58
N THR A 403 -47.05 -12.52 -31.30
CA THR A 403 -46.92 -12.12 -32.71
C THR A 403 -46.28 -10.73 -32.77
N PRO A 404 -45.20 -10.50 -33.54
CA PRO A 404 -44.73 -9.15 -33.80
C PRO A 404 -45.45 -8.57 -35.03
N GLN A 405 -46.11 -7.42 -34.86
CA GLN A 405 -46.50 -6.57 -35.99
C GLN A 405 -45.31 -5.72 -36.42
N HIS A 406 -44.98 -5.85 -37.70
CA HIS A 406 -44.12 -4.94 -38.44
C HIS A 406 -44.83 -3.60 -38.64
N GLU A 407 -44.14 -2.50 -38.36
CA GLU A 407 -44.50 -1.20 -38.92
C GLU A 407 -43.27 -0.65 -39.66
N TYR A 408 -43.43 -0.49 -40.97
CA TYR A 408 -42.48 0.15 -41.88
C TYR A 408 -42.68 1.67 -41.80
N THR A 409 -41.59 2.43 -41.75
CA THR A 409 -41.64 3.85 -42.14
C THR A 409 -40.37 4.23 -42.90
N THR A 410 -40.49 4.19 -44.23
CA THR A 410 -39.77 5.01 -45.22
C THR A 410 -40.73 6.15 -45.61
N ALA A 411 -40.38 7.40 -45.93
CA ALA A 411 -39.18 7.96 -46.57
C ALA A 411 -39.18 9.51 -46.52
N GLN A 412 -38.06 10.10 -47.00
CA GLN A 412 -37.86 11.42 -47.65
C GLN A 412 -37.78 12.67 -46.73
N VAL A 413 -36.80 13.59 -46.85
CA VAL A 413 -35.93 14.01 -47.97
C VAL A 413 -34.46 14.07 -47.56
#